data_AF-A0A1C5E860-F1
#
_entry.id   AF-A0A1C5E860-F1
#
_cell.length_a   1.000
_cell.length_b   1.000
_cell.length_c   1.000
_cell.angle_alpha   90.00
_cell.angle_beta   90.00
_cell.angle_gamma   90.00
#
_symmetry.space_group_name_H-M   'P 1'
#
loop_
_entity.id
_entity.type
_entity.pdbx_description
1 polymer ?
#
loop_
_entity_poly.entity_id
_entity_poly.type
_entity_poly.pdbx_seq_one_letter_code
_entity_poly.pdbx_strand_id
1 'polypeptide(L)'
;MASLNVGNLGEYLREQRRAAQLSLRQLADATGVSNPYLSQIERGLRKPSADVLQQVAKALRISAETLYVRAGILDEREREELETRAVILADPSINERQKNVLLQIYDSFRRENGFAPGPDADVDAGAQADAGASADAGAGSDAGGDAGTRDGDDAGAGTTKDQDPHS
;
A
#
# COMPACT_ATOMS: atom_id res chain seq x y z
N MET A 1 -34.66 10.94 -10.42
CA MET A 1 -34.04 11.70 -9.32
C MET A 1 -33.11 10.76 -8.58
N ALA A 2 -31.80 10.82 -8.83
CA ALA A 2 -30.81 9.98 -8.16
C ALA A 2 -30.20 10.75 -6.98
N SER A 3 -30.83 10.64 -5.81
CA SER A 3 -30.23 11.06 -4.55
C SER A 3 -29.27 9.95 -4.08
N LEU A 4 -28.04 9.97 -4.57
CA LEU A 4 -26.97 9.03 -4.18
C LEU A 4 -26.44 9.39 -2.79
N ASN A 5 -27.06 8.79 -1.77
CA ASN A 5 -26.51 8.26 -0.52
C ASN A 5 -25.23 8.87 0.11
N VAL A 6 -25.13 10.19 0.24
CA VAL A 6 -24.13 10.84 1.11
C VAL A 6 -24.24 10.38 2.59
N GLY A 7 -25.36 9.76 2.98
CA GLY A 7 -25.56 9.14 4.30
C GLY A 7 -24.90 7.76 4.52
N ASN A 8 -24.45 7.06 3.48
CA ASN A 8 -23.91 5.69 3.63
C ASN A 8 -22.44 5.67 4.10
N LEU A 9 -21.61 6.60 3.59
CA LEU A 9 -20.19 6.63 3.94
C LEU A 9 -19.93 6.86 5.44
N GLY A 10 -20.63 7.83 6.04
CA GLY A 10 -20.42 8.20 7.44
C GLY A 10 -20.72 7.06 8.40
N GLU A 11 -21.89 6.42 8.22
CA GLU A 11 -22.28 5.24 9.00
C GLU A 11 -21.33 4.06 8.75
N TYR A 12 -20.93 3.83 7.49
CA TYR A 12 -19.97 2.78 7.17
C TYR A 12 -18.62 3.00 7.86
N LEU A 13 -18.07 4.23 7.82
CA LEU A 13 -16.83 4.56 8.51
C LEU A 13 -16.94 4.33 10.03
N ARG A 14 -18.08 4.70 10.61
CA ARG A 14 -18.36 4.47 12.03
C ARG A 14 -18.40 2.99 12.37
N GLU A 15 -19.03 2.17 11.52
CA GLU A 15 -19.07 0.71 11.65
C GLU A 15 -17.68 0.10 11.56
N GLN A 16 -16.90 0.46 10.52
CA GLN A 16 -15.54 -0.06 10.33
C GLN A 16 -14.62 0.34 11.48
N ARG A 17 -14.70 1.58 11.97
CA ARG A 17 -13.94 2.02 13.14
C ARG A 17 -14.29 1.21 14.39
N ARG A 18 -15.57 0.94 14.62
CA ARG A 18 -16.03 0.11 15.75
C ARG A 18 -15.60 -1.34 15.61
N ALA A 19 -15.64 -1.91 14.41
CA ALA A 19 -15.14 -3.25 14.12
C ALA A 19 -13.63 -3.36 14.39
N ALA A 20 -12.87 -2.31 14.06
CA ALA A 20 -11.45 -2.18 14.41
C ALA A 20 -11.21 -1.84 15.89
N GLN A 21 -12.26 -1.70 16.71
CA GLN A 21 -12.20 -1.37 18.14
C GLN A 21 -11.48 -0.03 18.43
N LEU A 22 -11.48 0.89 17.47
CA LEU A 22 -10.86 2.20 17.63
C LEU A 22 -11.87 3.22 18.15
N SER A 23 -11.44 4.02 19.12
CA SER A 23 -12.12 5.28 19.43
C SER A 23 -11.92 6.29 18.30
N LEU A 24 -12.79 7.30 18.23
CA LEU A 24 -12.66 8.38 17.26
C LEU A 24 -11.32 9.12 17.41
N ARG A 25 -10.80 9.21 18.63
CA ARG A 25 -9.51 9.85 18.93
C ARG A 25 -8.34 9.01 18.41
N GLN A 26 -8.36 7.71 18.65
CA GLN A 26 -7.33 6.81 18.12
C GLN A 26 -7.31 6.80 16.58
N LEU A 27 -8.48 6.86 15.93
CA LEU A 27 -8.53 7.00 14.47
C LEU A 27 -7.95 8.34 14.00
N ALA A 28 -8.24 9.44 14.71
CA ALA A 28 -7.66 10.74 14.43
C ALA A 28 -6.12 10.70 14.50
N ASP A 29 -5.60 10.12 15.58
CA ASP A 29 -4.15 9.99 15.81
C ASP A 29 -3.49 9.11 14.73
N ALA A 30 -4.15 8.02 14.32
CA ALA A 30 -3.62 7.10 13.30
C ALA A 30 -3.67 7.66 11.87
N THR A 31 -4.59 8.57 11.59
CA THR A 31 -4.78 9.15 10.24
C THR A 31 -4.12 10.51 10.08
N GLY A 32 -3.77 11.19 11.18
CA GLY A 32 -3.35 12.59 11.15
C GLY A 32 -4.51 13.57 10.88
N VAL A 33 -5.75 13.08 10.84
CA VAL A 33 -6.95 13.87 10.59
C VAL A 33 -7.55 14.32 11.91
N SER A 34 -7.92 15.59 12.01
CA SER A 34 -8.46 16.12 13.27
C SER A 34 -9.73 15.38 13.72
N ASN A 35 -9.82 15.11 15.03
CA ASN A 35 -10.97 14.44 15.64
C ASN A 35 -12.32 15.15 15.36
N PRO A 36 -12.43 16.51 15.41
CA PRO A 36 -13.67 17.20 15.05
C PRO A 36 -14.10 16.95 13.61
N TYR A 37 -13.15 16.89 12.66
CA TYR A 37 -13.45 16.65 11.26
C TYR A 37 -13.90 15.21 10.99
N LEU A 38 -13.22 14.21 11.59
CA LEU A 38 -13.69 12.81 11.53
C LEU A 38 -15.10 12.65 12.12
N SER A 39 -15.41 13.36 13.22
CA SER A 39 -16.76 13.37 13.79
C SER A 39 -17.81 13.93 12.82
N GLN A 40 -17.45 14.95 12.04
CA GLN A 40 -18.35 15.52 11.04
C GLN A 40 -18.55 14.56 9.86
N ILE A 41 -17.50 13.85 9.44
CA ILE A 41 -17.57 12.84 8.38
C ILE A 41 -18.47 11.66 8.79
N GLU A 42 -18.27 11.07 9.99
CA GLU A 42 -19.10 9.94 10.47
C GLU A 42 -20.59 10.30 10.59
N ARG A 43 -20.92 11.58 10.77
CA ARG A 43 -22.30 12.08 10.83
C ARG A 43 -22.85 12.52 9.48
N GLY A 44 -22.07 12.41 8.40
CA GLY A 44 -22.45 12.87 7.06
C GLY A 44 -22.55 14.40 6.93
N LEU A 45 -21.98 15.16 7.87
CA LEU A 45 -22.04 16.64 7.87
C LEU A 45 -20.96 17.27 6.97
N ARG A 46 -19.94 16.49 6.61
CA ARG A 46 -18.84 16.92 5.73
C ARG A 46 -18.49 15.82 4.75
N LYS A 47 -18.18 16.24 3.52
CA LYS A 47 -17.57 15.37 2.52
C LYS A 47 -16.04 15.33 2.73
N PRO A 48 -15.43 14.15 2.90
CA PRO A 48 -13.98 14.01 2.94
C PRO A 48 -13.36 14.14 1.53
N SER A 49 -12.08 14.53 1.46
CA SER A 49 -11.28 14.46 0.23
C SER A 49 -10.76 13.04 -0.03
N ALA A 50 -10.27 12.78 -1.24
CA ALA A 50 -9.63 11.51 -1.59
C ALA A 50 -8.48 11.17 -0.64
N ASP A 51 -7.58 12.13 -0.37
CA ASP A 51 -6.45 11.94 0.55
C ASP A 51 -6.89 11.50 1.95
N VAL A 52 -7.95 12.13 2.49
CA VAL A 52 -8.51 11.79 3.80
C VAL A 52 -9.07 10.37 3.77
N LEU A 53 -9.75 9.99 2.70
CA LEU A 53 -10.25 8.63 2.53
C LEU A 53 -9.12 7.60 2.40
N GLN A 54 -8.01 7.91 1.73
CA GLN A 54 -6.83 7.04 1.68
C GLN A 54 -6.21 6.84 3.07
N GLN A 55 -6.04 7.93 3.83
CA GLN A 55 -5.50 7.87 5.19
C GLN A 55 -6.38 7.01 6.09
N VAL A 56 -7.71 7.22 6.03
CA VAL A 56 -8.69 6.44 6.80
C VAL A 56 -8.71 4.97 6.36
N ALA A 57 -8.68 4.69 5.06
CA ALA A 57 -8.61 3.33 4.52
C ALA A 57 -7.37 2.58 5.04
N LYS A 58 -6.21 3.24 5.00
CA LYS A 58 -4.95 2.71 5.52
C LYS A 58 -5.02 2.42 7.02
N ALA A 59 -5.54 3.36 7.81
CA ALA A 59 -5.68 3.20 9.26
C ALA A 59 -6.64 2.06 9.65
N LEU A 60 -7.73 1.91 8.90
CA LEU A 60 -8.74 0.86 9.11
C LEU A 60 -8.39 -0.47 8.41
N ARG A 61 -7.32 -0.51 7.61
CA ARG A 61 -6.89 -1.66 6.79
C ARG A 61 -8.00 -2.18 5.86
N ILE A 62 -8.71 -1.26 5.22
CA ILE A 62 -9.76 -1.55 4.23
C ILE A 62 -9.40 -0.95 2.87
N SER A 63 -10.07 -1.39 1.81
CA SER A 63 -9.84 -0.83 0.47
C SER A 63 -10.33 0.62 0.39
N ALA A 64 -9.44 1.52 -0.10
CA ALA A 64 -9.79 2.91 -0.38
C ALA A 64 -10.85 3.03 -1.47
N GLU A 65 -10.85 2.11 -2.44
CA GLU A 65 -11.86 2.04 -3.50
C GLU A 65 -13.28 1.90 -2.91
N THR A 66 -13.44 1.02 -1.92
CA THR A 66 -14.73 0.85 -1.23
C THR A 66 -15.22 2.17 -0.61
N LEU A 67 -14.30 2.98 -0.08
CA LEU A 67 -14.64 4.28 0.48
C LEU A 67 -14.97 5.30 -0.61
N TYR A 68 -14.24 5.33 -1.72
CA TYR A 68 -14.52 6.26 -2.83
C TYR A 68 -15.90 6.02 -3.44
N VAL A 69 -16.27 4.76 -3.62
CA VAL A 69 -17.60 4.37 -4.10
C VAL A 69 -18.68 4.86 -3.15
N ARG A 70 -18.53 4.56 -1.85
CA ARG A 70 -19.52 4.97 -0.83
C ARG A 70 -19.57 6.49 -0.66
N ALA A 71 -18.47 7.18 -0.93
CA ALA A 71 -18.39 8.64 -0.95
C ALA A 71 -19.02 9.25 -2.21
N GLY A 72 -19.34 8.44 -3.23
CA GLY A 72 -19.75 8.91 -4.55
C GLY A 72 -18.65 9.71 -5.25
N ILE A 73 -17.39 9.42 -4.93
CA ILE A 73 -16.19 9.99 -5.57
C ILE A 73 -15.75 9.11 -6.73
N LEU A 74 -15.93 7.78 -6.61
CA LEU A 74 -15.73 6.85 -7.72
C LEU A 74 -17.09 6.67 -8.43
N ASP A 75 -17.19 7.14 -9.66
CA ASP A 75 -18.37 6.92 -10.49
C ASP A 75 -18.44 5.44 -10.91
N GLU A 76 -19.65 4.91 -11.17
CA GLU A 76 -19.85 3.52 -11.66
C GLU A 76 -18.98 3.21 -12.90
N ARG A 77 -18.66 4.26 -13.67
CA ARG A 77 -17.84 4.21 -14.89
C ARG A 77 -16.35 3.98 -14.61
N GLU A 78 -15.85 4.50 -13.48
CA GLU A 78 -14.46 4.29 -13.03
C GLU A 78 -14.30 2.92 -12.37
N ARG A 79 -15.36 2.36 -11.79
CA ARG A 79 -15.40 0.94 -11.38
C ARG A 79 -15.27 0.01 -12.59
N GLU A 80 -16.12 0.19 -13.59
CA GLU A 80 -16.13 -0.65 -14.80
C GLU A 80 -14.75 -0.68 -15.49
N GLU A 81 -14.01 0.44 -15.41
CA GLU A 81 -12.61 0.52 -15.85
C GLU A 81 -11.68 -0.44 -15.12
N LEU A 82 -11.64 -0.33 -13.80
CA LEU A 82 -10.75 -1.11 -12.94
C LEU A 82 -11.05 -2.59 -13.07
N GLU A 83 -12.34 -2.94 -13.13
CA GLU A 83 -12.80 -4.30 -13.37
C GLU A 83 -12.36 -4.82 -14.73
N THR A 84 -12.50 -4.03 -15.81
CA THR A 84 -12.06 -4.42 -17.16
C THR A 84 -10.56 -4.67 -17.22
N ARG A 85 -9.76 -3.76 -16.66
CA ARG A 85 -8.28 -3.91 -16.60
C ARG A 85 -7.88 -5.14 -15.79
N ALA A 86 -8.54 -5.39 -14.66
CA ALA A 86 -8.28 -6.56 -13.82
C ALA A 86 -8.57 -7.88 -14.55
N VAL A 87 -9.66 -7.93 -15.33
CA VAL A 87 -10.01 -9.11 -16.14
C VAL A 87 -8.94 -9.42 -17.19
N ILE A 88 -8.43 -8.40 -17.90
CA ILE A 88 -7.35 -8.56 -18.89
C ILE A 88 -6.08 -9.12 -18.23
N LEU A 89 -5.73 -8.61 -17.04
CA LEU A 89 -4.52 -9.04 -16.32
C LEU A 89 -4.63 -10.45 -15.73
N ALA A 90 -5.83 -10.86 -15.32
CA ALA A 90 -6.10 -12.15 -14.71
C ALA A 90 -6.22 -13.31 -15.71
N ASP A 91 -6.34 -13.04 -17.01
CA ASP A 91 -6.47 -14.07 -18.04
C ASP A 91 -5.16 -14.91 -18.17
N PRO A 92 -5.18 -16.22 -17.85
CA PRO A 92 -4.00 -17.07 -17.91
C PRO A 92 -3.61 -17.49 -19.33
N SER A 93 -4.49 -17.29 -20.32
CA SER A 93 -4.23 -17.65 -21.72
C SER A 93 -3.42 -16.58 -22.47
N ILE A 94 -3.25 -15.40 -21.86
CA ILE A 94 -2.59 -14.23 -22.45
C ILE A 94 -1.23 -14.04 -21.79
N ASN A 95 -0.17 -13.91 -22.59
CA ASN A 95 1.17 -13.64 -22.05
C ASN A 95 1.36 -12.15 -21.69
N GLU A 96 2.39 -11.84 -20.91
CA GLU A 96 2.65 -10.47 -20.44
C GLU A 96 2.77 -9.44 -21.56
N ARG A 97 3.40 -9.80 -22.69
CA ARG A 97 3.50 -8.90 -23.84
C ARG A 97 2.12 -8.59 -24.44
N GLN A 98 1.27 -9.61 -24.58
CA GLN A 98 -0.08 -9.47 -25.12
C GLN A 98 -0.99 -8.67 -24.17
N LYS A 99 -0.89 -8.88 -22.85
CA LYS A 99 -1.61 -8.07 -21.84
C LYS A 99 -1.25 -6.59 -21.97
N ASN A 100 0.04 -6.28 -22.03
CA ASN A 100 0.52 -4.90 -22.18
C ASN A 100 -0.02 -4.22 -23.46
N VAL A 101 -0.04 -4.96 -24.59
CA VAL A 101 -0.60 -4.44 -25.85
C VAL A 101 -2.11 -4.19 -25.74
N LEU A 102 -2.86 -5.12 -25.14
CA LEU A 102 -4.30 -4.94 -24.94
C LEU A 102 -4.63 -3.75 -24.06
N LEU A 103 -3.88 -3.57 -22.96
CA LEU A 103 -4.04 -2.41 -22.08
C LEU A 103 -3.69 -1.10 -22.78
N GLN A 104 -2.61 -1.08 -23.57
CA GLN A 104 -2.24 0.11 -24.35
C GLN A 104 -3.32 0.48 -25.39
N ILE A 105 -3.89 -0.50 -26.08
CA ILE A 105 -4.97 -0.28 -27.04
C ILE A 105 -6.23 0.21 -26.32
N TYR A 106 -6.60 -0.45 -25.22
CA TYR A 106 -7.71 -0.04 -24.36
C TYR A 106 -7.59 1.42 -23.92
N ASP A 107 -6.41 1.82 -23.45
CA ASP A 107 -6.13 3.19 -23.01
C ASP A 107 -6.18 4.20 -24.17
N SER A 108 -5.73 3.80 -25.35
CA SER A 108 -5.78 4.65 -26.55
C SER A 108 -7.23 4.97 -26.96
N PHE A 109 -8.10 3.95 -27.03
CA PHE A 109 -9.51 4.14 -27.37
C PHE A 109 -10.26 4.94 -26.31
N ARG A 110 -9.86 4.79 -25.05
CA ARG A 110 -10.43 5.58 -23.97
C ARG A 110 -10.08 7.06 -24.10
N ARG A 111 -8.81 7.39 -24.32
CA ARG A 111 -8.41 8.79 -24.54
C ARG A 111 -9.10 9.38 -25.76
N GLU A 112 -9.21 8.62 -26.85
CA GLU A 112 -9.89 9.05 -28.08
C GLU A 112 -11.37 9.36 -27.83
N ASN A 113 -12.05 8.56 -27.01
CA ASN A 113 -13.45 8.77 -26.63
C ASN A 113 -13.64 9.83 -25.52
N GLY A 114 -12.58 10.58 -25.16
CA GLY A 114 -12.64 11.67 -24.19
C GLY A 114 -12.50 11.24 -22.72
N PHE A 115 -11.98 10.04 -22.46
CA PHE A 115 -11.73 9.51 -21.12
C PHE A 115 -10.24 9.64 -20.76
N ALA A 116 -9.84 10.78 -20.19
CA ALA A 116 -8.50 10.96 -19.65
C ALA A 116 -8.37 10.21 -18.30
N PRO A 117 -7.25 9.49 -18.04
CA PRO A 117 -7.01 8.93 -16.73
C PRO A 117 -6.85 10.08 -15.71
N GLY A 118 -7.40 9.90 -14.51
CA GLY A 118 -7.11 10.79 -13.39
C GLY A 118 -5.61 10.82 -13.08
N PRO A 119 -5.09 11.92 -12.50
CA PRO A 119 -3.65 12.24 -12.41
C PRO A 119 -2.78 11.24 -11.62
N ASP A 120 -3.33 10.15 -11.08
CA ASP A 120 -2.62 9.22 -10.21
C ASP A 120 -2.22 7.89 -10.89
N ALA A 121 -2.53 7.70 -12.18
CA ALA A 121 -2.21 6.46 -12.90
C ALA A 121 -0.78 6.41 -13.49
N ASP A 122 -0.05 7.52 -13.48
CA ASP A 122 1.26 7.64 -14.15
C ASP A 122 2.47 7.37 -13.24
N VAL A 123 2.27 6.94 -11.99
CA VAL A 123 3.37 6.81 -11.01
C VAL A 123 4.20 5.53 -11.11
N ASP A 124 3.80 4.53 -11.90
CA ASP A 124 4.50 3.22 -11.91
C ASP A 124 5.25 2.87 -13.21
N ALA A 125 5.30 3.77 -14.19
CA ALA A 125 5.96 3.47 -15.48
C ALA A 125 7.41 3.99 -15.62
N GLY A 126 7.99 4.61 -14.58
CA GLY A 126 9.24 5.37 -14.70
C GLY A 126 10.48 4.86 -13.97
N ALA A 127 10.40 3.82 -13.13
CA ALA A 127 11.49 3.45 -12.23
C ALA A 127 12.12 2.08 -12.54
N GLN A 128 12.53 1.85 -13.79
CA GLN A 128 13.45 0.76 -14.14
C GLN A 128 14.08 0.97 -15.53
N ALA A 129 15.11 1.82 -15.61
CA ALA A 129 16.21 1.73 -16.59
C ALA A 129 17.19 2.90 -16.39
N ASP A 130 18.25 2.69 -15.59
CA ASP A 130 19.64 2.97 -15.98
C ASP A 130 20.58 2.49 -14.87
N ALA A 131 21.03 1.25 -15.00
CA ALA A 131 22.22 0.77 -14.32
C ALA A 131 22.94 -0.17 -15.28
N GLY A 132 23.79 0.38 -16.15
CA GLY A 132 24.75 -0.44 -16.88
C GLY A 132 25.46 0.25 -18.04
N ALA A 133 26.50 1.03 -17.76
CA ALA A 133 27.71 1.08 -18.59
C ALA A 133 28.84 1.91 -17.93
N SER A 134 29.74 1.25 -17.21
CA SER A 134 31.15 1.69 -17.14
C SER A 134 32.07 0.50 -16.89
N ALA A 135 32.66 0.02 -17.98
CA ALA A 135 33.85 -0.82 -17.96
C ALA A 135 34.88 -0.17 -18.89
N ASP A 136 35.88 0.49 -18.30
CA ASP A 136 37.19 0.69 -18.92
C ASP A 136 38.27 0.53 -17.84
N ALA A 137 39.36 -0.08 -18.28
CA ALA A 137 40.35 -0.80 -17.50
C ALA A 137 41.42 0.09 -16.86
N GLY A 138 41.89 -0.34 -15.69
CA GLY A 138 43.12 0.16 -15.07
C GLY A 138 43.76 -0.93 -14.21
N ALA A 139 44.82 -1.53 -14.74
CA ALA A 139 45.59 -2.63 -14.16
C ALA A 139 46.53 -2.20 -13.01
N GLY A 140 46.85 -3.16 -12.13
CA GLY A 140 47.96 -3.10 -11.16
C GLY A 140 47.59 -3.75 -9.82
N SER A 141 47.89 -5.04 -9.62
CA SER A 141 49.00 -5.54 -8.75
C SER A 141 48.67 -5.47 -7.25
N ASP A 142 48.90 -6.43 -6.37
CA ASP A 142 49.47 -7.78 -6.36
C ASP A 142 49.39 -8.23 -4.88
N ALA A 143 49.51 -9.54 -4.61
CA ALA A 143 49.69 -10.17 -3.29
C ALA A 143 48.51 -10.10 -2.29
N GLY A 144 48.09 -11.18 -1.62
CA GLY A 144 48.68 -12.49 -1.41
C GLY A 144 48.29 -12.98 -0.01
N GLY A 145 48.12 -14.30 0.14
CA GLY A 145 48.06 -14.99 1.44
C GLY A 145 46.64 -15.20 1.98
N ASP A 146 46.07 -16.40 2.06
CA ASP A 146 46.50 -17.70 2.62
C ASP A 146 45.65 -18.01 3.88
N ALA A 147 45.49 -19.31 4.04
CA ALA A 147 44.49 -20.10 4.72
C ALA A 147 44.42 -20.01 6.25
N GLY A 148 43.39 -20.69 6.75
CA GLY A 148 43.36 -21.31 8.07
C GLY A 148 42.56 -20.52 9.11
N THR A 149 41.82 -21.11 10.03
CA THR A 149 41.73 -22.50 10.49
C THR A 149 40.47 -22.62 11.35
N ARG A 150 39.94 -23.84 11.41
CA ARG A 150 38.80 -24.28 12.21
C ARG A 150 39.16 -24.47 13.69
N ASP A 151 38.11 -24.46 14.51
CA ASP A 151 37.87 -25.29 15.71
C ASP A 151 38.70 -25.11 17.00
N GLY A 152 37.95 -25.30 18.09
CA GLY A 152 38.39 -25.62 19.46
C GLY A 152 38.59 -24.40 20.37
N ASP A 153 38.33 -24.45 21.66
CA ASP A 153 37.54 -25.33 22.53
C ASP A 153 37.51 -24.62 23.90
N ASP A 154 36.52 -24.97 24.70
CA ASP A 154 36.53 -25.11 26.17
C ASP A 154 37.52 -24.30 27.05
N ALA A 155 36.98 -23.54 28.02
CA ALA A 155 37.43 -23.59 29.41
C ALA A 155 36.47 -22.84 30.34
N GLY A 156 35.80 -23.58 31.22
CA GLY A 156 35.05 -23.06 32.35
C GLY A 156 35.90 -22.64 33.54
N ALA A 157 35.36 -21.70 34.32
CA ALA A 157 35.61 -21.46 35.75
C ALA A 157 34.33 -20.76 36.27
N GLY A 158 33.58 -21.27 37.24
CA GLY A 158 34.02 -21.73 38.54
C GLY A 158 33.77 -20.61 39.55
N THR A 159 32.57 -20.53 40.12
CA THR A 159 32.32 -19.75 41.36
C THR A 159 31.28 -20.48 42.20
N THR A 160 31.81 -21.12 43.24
CA THR A 160 31.12 -21.68 44.39
C THR A 160 30.56 -20.57 45.28
N LYS A 161 29.29 -20.67 45.67
CA LYS A 161 28.79 -20.09 46.92
C LYS A 161 27.51 -20.83 47.32
N ASP A 162 27.24 -20.85 48.62
CA ASP A 162 26.05 -21.37 49.31
C ASP A 162 26.18 -22.86 49.66
N GLN A 163 26.16 -23.31 50.92
CA GLN A 163 25.42 -22.85 52.08
C GLN A 163 26.14 -23.21 53.40
N ASP A 164 26.06 -22.28 54.34
CA ASP A 164 26.25 -22.49 55.78
C ASP A 164 25.10 -23.29 56.41
N PRO A 165 25.31 -23.87 57.61
CA PRO A 165 24.56 -25.00 58.13
C PRO A 165 23.40 -24.59 59.04
N HIS A 166 22.34 -25.41 59.11
CA HIS A 166 21.54 -25.49 60.32
C HIS A 166 20.79 -26.83 60.46
N SER A 167 21.04 -27.44 61.62
CA SER A 167 20.27 -28.46 62.37
C SER A 167 20.43 -29.92 61.97
#